data_AF-A0A1F8PD28-F1
#
_entry.id   AF-A0A1F8PD28-F1
#
_cell.length_a   1.000
_cell.length_b   1.000
_cell.length_c   1.000
_cell.angle_alpha   90.00
_cell.angle_beta   90.00
_cell.angle_gamma   90.00
#
_symmetry.space_group_name_H-M   'P 1'
#
loop_
_entity.id
_entity.type
_entity.pdbx_description
1 polymer ?
#
loop_
_entity_poly.entity_id
_entity_poly.type
_entity_poly.pdbx_seq_one_letter_code
_entity_poly.pdbx_strand_id
1 'polypeptide(L)'
;MDSNPDIPPDATTMPPGMPMMIPIYYRALWSSSFKIFPDTAFVNGPEVVGFNTPAFVASYPGWLNIYYDFPSELGATRSRAKLSGAEIIDYLATTYSVNPRLLLAILEFQAGALSQSQAPSYKRILGFSRLYYDTPYLQLVLAANTLNNGYYSWRSGQLTEFELPDGSLIRPDPWQNAGSVAMQYYFSKIYSGITYSFATGPSGIYRTYSDLFGDPWTGNPNLFPGSLQQPELSLPFQGDHIWTLTGGPHTGFGSGEPFAALDFAPPSDRSGCFIPHESDFATALADGLVVRSDVTGLALDLDKDGNERTGWVIYYLHLAAVGRAPVGATLSRGEPIGYPSCESGHSTGTHVHISRKYNGEWILADGPIGFDLNGWAAHRGAQPYLGTLTKGGLTVTACECSDKYSQIWLGMAE
;
A
#
# COMPACT_ATOMS: atom_id res chain seq x y z
N MET A 1 -25.72 12.81 -3.99
CA MET A 1 -26.48 12.75 -2.72
C MET A 1 -27.98 12.85 -2.96
N ASP A 2 -28.44 13.63 -3.94
CA ASP A 2 -29.87 13.83 -4.22
C ASP A 2 -30.69 12.53 -4.40
N SER A 3 -30.11 11.48 -4.99
CA SER A 3 -30.76 10.16 -5.12
C SER A 3 -30.69 9.29 -3.86
N ASN A 4 -29.90 9.66 -2.85
CA ASN A 4 -29.76 8.94 -1.59
C ASN A 4 -29.70 9.96 -0.42
N PRO A 5 -30.78 10.72 -0.18
CA PRO A 5 -30.78 11.85 0.78
C PRO A 5 -30.63 11.42 2.24
N ASP A 6 -30.86 10.13 2.53
CA ASP A 6 -30.76 9.57 3.88
C ASP A 6 -29.31 9.29 4.32
N ILE A 7 -28.32 9.44 3.41
CA ILE A 7 -26.90 9.29 3.75
C ILE A 7 -26.44 10.55 4.50
N PRO A 8 -25.91 10.40 5.73
CA PRO A 8 -25.35 11.53 6.46
C PRO A 8 -24.23 12.23 5.67
N PRO A 9 -24.15 13.58 5.68
CA PRO A 9 -23.12 14.31 4.93
C PRO A 9 -21.68 13.97 5.35
N ASP A 10 -21.50 13.49 6.58
CA ASP A 10 -20.23 13.10 7.19
C ASP A 10 -19.93 11.59 7.07
N ALA A 11 -20.78 10.84 6.37
CA ALA A 11 -20.55 9.42 6.14
C ALA A 11 -19.42 9.19 5.14
N THR A 12 -18.41 8.44 5.55
CA THR A 12 -17.17 8.18 4.79
C THR A 12 -17.23 6.87 4.01
N THR A 13 -17.73 5.80 4.64
CA THR A 13 -17.93 4.47 4.04
C THR A 13 -19.35 3.99 4.27
N MET A 14 -19.87 3.20 3.34
CA MET A 14 -21.22 2.65 3.43
C MET A 14 -21.20 1.23 4.00
N PRO A 15 -22.16 0.84 4.86
CA PRO A 15 -22.26 -0.54 5.30
C PRO A 15 -22.60 -1.47 4.13
N PRO A 16 -22.05 -2.70 4.13
CA PRO A 16 -22.36 -3.71 3.12
C PRO A 16 -23.87 -3.98 3.03
N GLY A 17 -24.39 -4.08 1.80
CA GLY A 17 -25.81 -4.35 1.56
C GLY A 17 -26.74 -3.14 1.73
N MET A 18 -26.21 -1.96 2.04
CA MET A 18 -27.00 -0.72 2.04
C MET A 18 -27.63 -0.49 0.64
N PRO A 19 -28.95 -0.35 0.53
CA PRO A 19 -29.60 -0.02 -0.73
C PRO A 19 -29.14 1.35 -1.23
N MET A 20 -28.71 1.42 -2.49
CA MET A 20 -28.21 2.64 -3.11
C MET A 20 -28.89 2.82 -4.47
N MET A 21 -29.41 4.02 -4.71
CA MET A 21 -29.83 4.47 -6.04
C MET A 21 -28.65 5.13 -6.73
N ILE A 22 -28.03 4.40 -7.66
CA ILE A 22 -26.87 4.87 -8.42
C ILE A 22 -27.32 5.14 -9.87
N PRO A 23 -27.28 6.38 -10.35
CA PRO A 23 -27.51 6.67 -11.76
C PRO A 23 -26.45 5.95 -12.61
N ILE A 24 -26.88 5.02 -13.46
CA ILE A 24 -25.96 4.30 -14.34
C ILE A 24 -25.85 5.01 -15.69
N TYR A 25 -24.62 5.31 -16.09
CA TYR A 25 -24.30 5.62 -17.48
C TYR A 25 -23.89 4.32 -18.15
N TYR A 26 -24.74 3.80 -19.04
CA TYR A 26 -24.46 2.52 -19.68
C TYR A 26 -23.27 2.66 -20.63
N ARG A 27 -22.14 2.05 -20.28
CA ARG A 27 -21.05 1.75 -21.22
C ARG A 27 -21.25 0.32 -21.69
N ALA A 28 -21.36 0.11 -23.00
CA ALA A 28 -21.48 -1.24 -23.56
C ALA A 28 -20.19 -2.05 -23.35
N LEU A 29 -20.34 -3.39 -23.32
CA LEU A 29 -19.26 -4.38 -23.33
C LEU A 29 -18.44 -4.45 -22.03
N TRP A 30 -19.09 -4.70 -20.89
CA TRP A 30 -18.40 -5.06 -19.66
C TRP A 30 -17.77 -6.45 -19.74
N SER A 31 -16.66 -6.62 -19.01
CA SER A 31 -15.95 -7.90 -18.86
C SER A 31 -16.75 -8.87 -17.99
N SER A 32 -16.15 -10.03 -17.68
CA SER A 32 -16.77 -11.05 -16.83
C SER A 32 -17.27 -10.47 -15.50
N SER A 33 -18.48 -10.85 -15.10
CA SER A 33 -19.05 -10.56 -13.78
C SER A 33 -18.55 -11.51 -12.69
N PHE A 34 -17.70 -12.49 -13.03
CA PHE A 34 -17.10 -13.40 -12.06
C PHE A 34 -16.16 -12.63 -11.13
N LYS A 35 -16.43 -12.70 -9.82
CA LYS A 35 -15.58 -12.10 -8.79
C LYS A 35 -14.54 -13.12 -8.36
N ILE A 36 -13.27 -12.80 -8.62
CA ILE A 36 -12.13 -13.69 -8.39
C ILE A 36 -11.84 -13.77 -6.89
N PHE A 37 -11.65 -12.63 -6.23
CA PHE A 37 -11.28 -12.56 -4.81
C PHE A 37 -12.08 -11.46 -4.09
N PRO A 38 -12.47 -11.66 -2.81
CA PRO A 38 -12.84 -10.54 -1.95
C PRO A 38 -11.63 -9.64 -1.70
N ASP A 39 -11.89 -8.39 -1.33
CA ASP A 39 -10.84 -7.44 -0.99
C ASP A 39 -10.00 -7.94 0.21
N THR A 40 -10.62 -8.70 1.13
CA THR A 40 -9.94 -9.34 2.28
C THR A 40 -8.91 -10.41 1.89
N ALA A 41 -9.10 -11.10 0.76
CA ALA A 41 -8.12 -12.05 0.22
C ALA A 41 -7.02 -11.37 -0.61
N PHE A 42 -7.18 -10.08 -0.93
CA PHE A 42 -6.15 -9.27 -1.60
C PHE A 42 -5.21 -8.59 -0.61
N VAL A 43 -5.74 -8.00 0.44
CA VAL A 43 -4.99 -7.19 1.41
C VAL A 43 -4.23 -8.07 2.41
N ASN A 44 -3.03 -7.64 2.81
CA ASN A 44 -2.32 -8.22 3.96
C ASN A 44 -2.99 -7.79 5.29
N GLY A 45 -4.19 -8.30 5.52
CA GLY A 45 -5.10 -7.87 6.59
C GLY A 45 -5.43 -8.95 7.62
N PRO A 46 -6.58 -8.82 8.31
CA PRO A 46 -6.97 -9.70 9.41
C PRO A 46 -7.05 -11.20 9.05
N GLU A 47 -7.43 -11.56 7.82
CA GLU A 47 -7.61 -12.96 7.39
C GLU A 47 -6.31 -13.80 7.33
N VAL A 48 -5.16 -13.13 7.34
CA VAL A 48 -3.84 -13.77 7.31
C VAL A 48 -3.07 -13.61 8.63
N VAL A 49 -3.73 -13.12 9.68
CA VAL A 49 -3.20 -13.21 11.03
C VAL A 49 -3.02 -14.68 11.40
N GLY A 50 -1.81 -15.03 11.87
CA GLY A 50 -1.44 -16.41 12.17
C GLY A 50 -1.03 -17.26 10.97
N PHE A 51 -1.11 -16.76 9.73
CA PHE A 51 -0.51 -17.46 8.59
C PHE A 51 1.02 -17.41 8.69
N ASN A 52 1.65 -18.59 8.71
CA ASN A 52 3.10 -18.73 8.78
C ASN A 52 3.63 -19.14 7.39
N THR A 53 4.10 -18.15 6.63
CA THR A 53 4.61 -18.34 5.27
C THR A 53 5.78 -19.34 5.22
N PRO A 54 6.82 -19.26 6.08
CA PRO A 54 7.89 -20.26 6.10
C PRO A 54 7.40 -21.69 6.31
N ALA A 55 6.52 -21.92 7.30
CA ALA A 55 5.98 -23.24 7.58
C ALA A 55 5.12 -23.76 6.43
N PHE A 56 4.33 -22.89 5.80
CA PHE A 56 3.53 -23.25 4.63
C PHE A 56 4.43 -23.64 3.46
N VAL A 57 5.38 -22.80 3.05
CA VAL A 57 6.30 -23.10 1.94
C VAL A 57 7.11 -24.37 2.20
N ALA A 58 7.57 -24.59 3.45
CA ALA A 58 8.31 -25.80 3.83
C ALA A 58 7.49 -27.10 3.72
N SER A 59 6.15 -27.01 3.73
CA SER A 59 5.26 -28.17 3.56
C SER A 59 5.12 -28.63 2.11
N TYR A 60 5.67 -27.87 1.16
CA TYR A 60 5.62 -28.17 -0.27
C TYR A 60 7.00 -28.55 -0.83
N PRO A 61 7.06 -29.43 -1.84
CA PRO A 61 8.33 -29.88 -2.45
C PRO A 61 8.90 -28.91 -3.51
N GLY A 62 8.21 -27.79 -3.75
CA GLY A 62 8.52 -26.87 -4.83
C GLY A 62 9.81 -26.09 -4.66
N TRP A 63 10.29 -25.53 -5.76
CA TRP A 63 11.56 -24.84 -5.85
C TRP A 63 11.65 -23.61 -4.95
N LEU A 64 10.52 -23.00 -4.57
CA LEU A 64 10.51 -21.84 -3.66
C LEU A 64 11.13 -22.17 -2.29
N ASN A 65 10.99 -23.42 -1.84
CA ASN A 65 11.52 -23.90 -0.56
C ASN A 65 13.06 -23.85 -0.50
N ILE A 66 13.74 -23.97 -1.65
CA ILE A 66 15.21 -23.90 -1.76
C ILE A 66 15.70 -22.59 -2.41
N TYR A 67 14.76 -21.72 -2.80
CA TYR A 67 15.08 -20.44 -3.41
C TYR A 67 15.62 -19.45 -2.37
N TYR A 68 16.54 -18.60 -2.82
CA TYR A 68 17.01 -17.48 -2.04
C TYR A 68 17.41 -16.31 -2.96
N ASP A 69 17.32 -15.10 -2.43
CA ASP A 69 17.76 -13.89 -3.12
C ASP A 69 18.38 -12.87 -2.14
N PHE A 70 18.96 -11.82 -2.69
CA PHE A 70 19.56 -10.70 -1.96
C PHE A 70 18.88 -9.39 -2.39
N PRO A 71 17.78 -8.99 -1.73
CA PRO A 71 17.12 -7.72 -2.01
C PRO A 71 18.08 -6.55 -1.84
N SER A 72 18.36 -5.83 -2.92
CA SER A 72 19.31 -4.72 -2.91
C SER A 72 18.80 -3.51 -2.12
N GLU A 73 17.48 -3.37 -1.97
CA GLU A 73 16.83 -2.29 -1.24
C GLU A 73 17.05 -2.34 0.29
N LEU A 74 17.50 -3.48 0.84
CA LEU A 74 17.77 -3.64 2.27
C LEU A 74 19.14 -3.08 2.72
N GLY A 75 19.91 -2.49 1.79
CA GLY A 75 21.13 -1.74 2.08
C GLY A 75 22.30 -2.55 2.66
N ALA A 76 23.44 -1.88 2.81
CA ALA A 76 24.70 -2.47 3.31
C ALA A 76 24.74 -2.67 4.85
N THR A 77 23.71 -2.25 5.59
CA THR A 77 23.67 -2.22 7.06
C THR A 77 23.04 -3.47 7.68
N ARG A 78 22.28 -4.26 6.92
CA ARG A 78 22.13 -5.70 7.17
C ARG A 78 23.09 -6.41 6.22
N SER A 79 24.18 -6.94 6.75
CA SER A 79 25.05 -7.91 6.09
C SER A 79 24.30 -8.76 5.05
N ARG A 80 24.44 -8.47 3.74
CA ARG A 80 24.02 -9.31 2.60
C ARG A 80 22.87 -10.28 2.97
N ALA A 81 21.73 -9.78 3.45
CA ALA A 81 20.77 -10.66 4.10
C ALA A 81 20.12 -11.53 3.04
N LYS A 82 20.63 -12.76 2.93
CA LYS A 82 20.07 -13.82 2.09
C LYS A 82 18.67 -14.10 2.63
N LEU A 83 17.64 -13.74 1.88
CA LEU A 83 16.27 -14.12 2.21
C LEU A 83 15.92 -15.40 1.47
N SER A 84 15.29 -16.35 2.17
CA SER A 84 14.62 -17.50 1.56
C SER A 84 13.40 -17.06 0.75
N GLY A 85 12.91 -17.94 -0.13
CA GLY A 85 11.69 -17.69 -0.89
C GLY A 85 10.49 -17.31 -0.02
N ALA A 86 10.33 -17.92 1.16
CA ALA A 86 9.27 -17.58 2.09
C ALA A 86 9.46 -16.20 2.74
N GLU A 87 10.68 -15.85 3.15
CA GLU A 87 10.98 -14.53 3.73
C GLU A 87 10.81 -13.41 2.70
N ILE A 88 11.07 -13.68 1.42
CA ILE A 88 10.78 -12.74 0.32
C ILE A 88 9.27 -12.49 0.21
N ILE A 89 8.44 -13.52 0.32
CA ILE A 89 6.99 -13.37 0.34
C ILE A 89 6.54 -12.52 1.53
N ASP A 90 7.02 -12.82 2.74
CA ASP A 90 6.66 -12.03 3.93
C ASP A 90 7.12 -10.57 3.82
N TYR A 91 8.32 -10.34 3.30
CA TYR A 91 8.86 -9.01 3.05
C TYR A 91 7.96 -8.21 2.10
N LEU A 92 7.60 -8.78 0.95
CA LEU A 92 6.76 -8.10 -0.04
C LEU A 92 5.32 -7.95 0.45
N ALA A 93 4.76 -8.97 1.09
CA ALA A 93 3.42 -8.92 1.65
C ALA A 93 3.30 -7.80 2.69
N THR A 94 4.32 -7.63 3.53
CA THR A 94 4.34 -6.60 4.58
C THR A 94 4.54 -5.20 4.01
N THR A 95 5.49 -5.02 3.09
CA THR A 95 5.84 -3.70 2.55
C THR A 95 4.83 -3.18 1.53
N TYR A 96 4.29 -4.04 0.67
CA TYR A 96 3.24 -3.66 -0.29
C TYR A 96 1.83 -3.77 0.28
N SER A 97 1.68 -4.38 1.46
CA SER A 97 0.39 -4.71 2.08
C SER A 97 -0.52 -5.61 1.20
N VAL A 98 0.11 -6.57 0.50
CA VAL A 98 -0.57 -7.57 -0.33
C VAL A 98 -0.57 -8.92 0.38
N ASN A 99 -1.68 -9.63 0.33
CA ASN A 99 -1.87 -10.90 1.03
C ASN A 99 -0.79 -11.94 0.62
N PRO A 100 -0.04 -12.54 1.57
CA PRO A 100 1.01 -13.50 1.24
C PRO A 100 0.47 -14.76 0.56
N ARG A 101 -0.77 -15.18 0.86
CA ARG A 101 -1.42 -16.32 0.19
C ARG A 101 -1.66 -16.01 -1.29
N LEU A 102 -2.04 -14.76 -1.61
CA LEU A 102 -2.22 -14.33 -3.00
C LEU A 102 -0.89 -14.35 -3.77
N LEU A 103 0.19 -13.83 -3.17
CA LEU A 103 1.52 -13.85 -3.81
C LEU A 103 2.00 -15.28 -4.07
N LEU A 104 1.78 -16.20 -3.12
CA LEU A 104 2.09 -17.63 -3.28
C LEU A 104 1.24 -18.27 -4.39
N ALA A 105 -0.07 -17.99 -4.44
CA ALA A 105 -0.96 -18.51 -5.47
C ALA A 105 -0.57 -18.03 -6.87
N ILE A 106 -0.15 -16.77 -7.03
CA ILE A 106 0.34 -16.22 -8.30
C ILE A 106 1.61 -16.94 -8.76
N LEU A 107 2.57 -17.13 -7.86
CA LEU A 107 3.80 -17.86 -8.17
C LEU A 107 3.54 -19.32 -8.51
N GLU A 108 2.63 -19.98 -7.79
CA GLU A 108 2.23 -21.34 -8.12
C GLU A 108 1.57 -21.39 -9.50
N PHE A 109 0.62 -20.49 -9.77
CA PHE A 109 -0.12 -20.46 -11.03
C PHE A 109 0.78 -20.24 -12.26
N GLN A 110 1.77 -19.34 -12.17
CA GLN A 110 2.61 -18.99 -13.32
C GLN A 110 3.92 -19.78 -13.40
N ALA A 111 4.47 -20.21 -12.27
CA ALA A 111 5.82 -20.75 -12.19
C ALA A 111 5.92 -22.06 -11.39
N GLY A 112 4.80 -22.62 -10.89
CA GLY A 112 4.79 -23.87 -10.14
C GLY A 112 5.67 -23.84 -8.89
N ALA A 113 5.73 -22.68 -8.21
CA ALA A 113 6.66 -22.41 -7.12
C ALA A 113 6.59 -23.38 -5.94
N LEU A 114 5.42 -23.95 -5.68
CA LEU A 114 5.15 -24.89 -4.60
C LEU A 114 5.11 -26.34 -5.10
N SER A 115 4.71 -26.58 -6.35
CA SER A 115 4.58 -27.96 -6.88
C SER A 115 5.80 -28.49 -7.63
N GLN A 116 6.55 -27.63 -8.31
CA GLN A 116 7.65 -28.04 -9.21
C GLN A 116 8.99 -27.99 -8.50
N SER A 117 9.76 -29.07 -8.55
CA SER A 117 11.06 -29.16 -7.85
C SER A 117 12.16 -28.25 -8.41
N GLN A 118 11.98 -27.72 -9.63
CA GLN A 118 12.92 -26.80 -10.28
C GLN A 118 12.19 -25.55 -10.73
N ALA A 119 12.84 -24.40 -10.53
CA ALA A 119 12.36 -23.13 -11.06
C ALA A 119 12.37 -23.16 -12.60
N PRO A 120 11.47 -22.44 -13.26
CA PRO A 120 11.52 -22.32 -14.71
C PRO A 120 12.89 -21.81 -15.20
N SER A 121 13.39 -22.38 -16.29
CA SER A 121 14.71 -22.02 -16.84
C SER A 121 14.75 -20.67 -17.56
N TYR A 122 13.59 -20.10 -17.85
CA TYR A 122 13.45 -18.79 -18.47
C TYR A 122 13.44 -17.67 -17.42
N LYS A 123 13.93 -16.50 -17.83
CA LYS A 123 13.87 -15.26 -17.04
C LYS A 123 12.45 -14.70 -17.03
N ARG A 124 12.13 -13.85 -16.04
CA ARG A 124 10.82 -13.18 -15.92
C ARG A 124 9.70 -14.19 -15.74
N ILE A 125 9.79 -14.97 -14.67
CA ILE A 125 8.87 -16.09 -14.38
C ILE A 125 7.40 -15.67 -14.25
N LEU A 126 7.11 -14.37 -14.04
CA LEU A 126 5.75 -13.82 -14.00
C LEU A 126 5.37 -13.07 -15.29
N GLY A 127 6.24 -13.07 -16.30
CA GLY A 127 5.98 -12.51 -17.63
C GLY A 127 6.17 -10.99 -17.75
N PHE A 128 6.53 -10.26 -16.69
CA PHE A 128 6.75 -8.83 -16.77
C PHE A 128 8.06 -8.50 -17.50
N SER A 129 7.95 -7.76 -18.60
CA SER A 129 9.12 -7.29 -19.36
C SER A 129 9.60 -5.94 -18.82
N ARG A 130 10.66 -5.95 -18.01
CA ARG A 130 11.40 -4.75 -17.59
C ARG A 130 12.89 -5.05 -17.56
N LEU A 131 13.68 -4.11 -18.09
CA LEU A 131 15.14 -4.27 -18.15
C LEU A 131 15.71 -4.44 -16.73
N TYR A 132 16.55 -5.47 -16.54
CA TYR A 132 17.19 -5.85 -15.27
C TYR A 132 16.28 -6.43 -14.17
N TYR A 133 14.97 -6.59 -14.41
CA TYR A 133 14.03 -7.16 -13.42
C TYR A 133 13.69 -8.62 -13.75
N ASP A 134 14.72 -9.46 -13.88
CA ASP A 134 14.57 -10.82 -14.41
C ASP A 134 14.45 -11.91 -13.34
N THR A 135 14.85 -11.64 -12.08
CA THR A 135 14.84 -12.63 -10.98
C THR A 135 13.43 -12.85 -10.43
N PRO A 136 13.14 -14.02 -9.82
CA PRO A 136 11.87 -14.25 -9.13
C PRO A 136 11.51 -13.15 -8.12
N TYR A 137 12.46 -12.69 -7.31
CA TYR A 137 12.26 -11.56 -6.39
C TYR A 137 11.79 -10.29 -7.13
N LEU A 138 12.55 -9.86 -8.14
CA LEU A 138 12.24 -8.62 -8.86
C LEU A 138 10.93 -8.71 -9.66
N GLN A 139 10.58 -9.90 -10.14
CA GLN A 139 9.27 -10.14 -10.74
C GLN A 139 8.13 -10.04 -9.73
N LEU A 140 8.34 -10.50 -8.49
CA LEU A 140 7.37 -10.33 -7.41
C LEU A 140 7.23 -8.86 -6.99
N VAL A 141 8.30 -8.08 -7.00
CA VAL A 141 8.24 -6.62 -6.82
C VAL A 141 7.34 -5.98 -7.87
N LEU A 142 7.51 -6.33 -9.16
CA LEU A 142 6.65 -5.85 -10.23
C LEU A 142 5.20 -6.34 -10.07
N ALA A 143 5.02 -7.56 -9.61
CA ALA A 143 3.70 -8.14 -9.37
C ALA A 143 2.95 -7.40 -8.27
N ALA A 144 3.56 -7.22 -7.10
CA ALA A 144 2.96 -6.51 -5.96
C ALA A 144 2.61 -5.06 -6.32
N ASN A 145 3.51 -4.36 -7.03
CA ASN A 145 3.23 -3.03 -7.56
C ASN A 145 2.06 -3.03 -8.56
N THR A 146 2.02 -3.98 -9.49
CA THR A 146 0.95 -4.04 -10.51
C THR A 146 -0.41 -4.33 -9.87
N LEU A 147 -0.42 -5.22 -8.88
CA LEU A 147 -1.60 -5.55 -8.08
C LEU A 147 -2.15 -4.32 -7.36
N ASN A 148 -1.31 -3.59 -6.63
CA ASN A 148 -1.71 -2.35 -5.95
C ASN A 148 -2.19 -1.30 -6.96
N ASN A 149 -1.50 -1.14 -8.09
CA ASN A 149 -1.93 -0.23 -9.15
C ASN A 149 -3.35 -0.55 -9.63
N GLY A 150 -3.68 -1.82 -9.87
CA GLY A 150 -5.03 -2.23 -10.25
C GLY A 150 -6.06 -2.03 -9.13
N TYR A 151 -5.74 -2.47 -7.92
CA TYR A 151 -6.62 -2.40 -6.75
C TYR A 151 -7.02 -0.95 -6.44
N TYR A 152 -6.03 -0.08 -6.23
CA TYR A 152 -6.28 1.28 -5.75
C TYR A 152 -6.73 2.24 -6.85
N SER A 153 -6.35 2.00 -8.12
CA SER A 153 -6.95 2.74 -9.24
C SER A 153 -8.45 2.41 -9.40
N TRP A 154 -8.87 1.16 -9.11
CA TRP A 154 -10.29 0.82 -9.05
C TRP A 154 -10.97 1.45 -7.84
N ARG A 155 -10.38 1.33 -6.64
CA ARG A 155 -10.93 1.92 -5.39
C ARG A 155 -11.16 3.42 -5.50
N SER A 156 -10.27 4.14 -6.17
CA SER A 156 -10.39 5.59 -6.41
C SER A 156 -11.29 5.96 -7.59
N GLY A 157 -11.81 4.98 -8.33
CA GLY A 157 -12.66 5.19 -9.51
C GLY A 157 -11.92 5.66 -10.77
N GLN A 158 -10.59 5.62 -10.78
CA GLN A 158 -9.77 6.06 -11.92
C GLN A 158 -9.62 4.98 -13.01
N LEU A 159 -9.59 3.71 -12.63
CA LEU A 159 -9.48 2.59 -13.57
C LEU A 159 -10.86 2.22 -14.11
N THR A 160 -11.26 2.83 -15.23
CA THR A 160 -12.54 2.52 -15.88
C THR A 160 -12.41 1.53 -17.03
N GLU A 161 -11.21 1.40 -17.61
CA GLU A 161 -10.87 0.45 -18.66
C GLU A 161 -9.34 0.27 -18.76
N PHE A 162 -8.90 -0.81 -19.39
CA PHE A 162 -7.48 -1.07 -19.67
C PHE A 162 -7.32 -1.97 -20.91
N GLU A 163 -6.15 -1.92 -21.54
CA GLU A 163 -5.83 -2.73 -22.72
C GLU A 163 -5.02 -3.99 -22.38
N LEU A 164 -5.29 -5.06 -23.11
CA LEU A 164 -4.46 -6.27 -23.16
C LEU A 164 -3.25 -6.07 -24.11
N PRO A 165 -2.22 -6.93 -24.08
CA PRO A 165 -1.06 -6.83 -24.97
C PRO A 165 -1.38 -6.90 -26.47
N ASP A 166 -2.51 -7.50 -26.85
CA ASP A 166 -3.01 -7.55 -28.23
C ASP A 166 -3.84 -6.31 -28.64
N GLY A 167 -3.97 -5.33 -27.76
CA GLY A 167 -4.77 -4.11 -27.97
C GLY A 167 -6.26 -4.27 -27.67
N SER A 168 -6.71 -5.45 -27.21
CA SER A 168 -8.11 -5.64 -26.80
C SER A 168 -8.42 -4.78 -25.58
N LEU A 169 -9.54 -4.06 -25.62
CA LEU A 169 -10.00 -3.23 -24.51
C LEU A 169 -10.86 -4.05 -23.53
N ILE A 170 -10.53 -3.97 -22.25
CA ILE A 170 -11.30 -4.54 -21.14
C ILE A 170 -11.92 -3.42 -20.32
N ARG A 171 -13.22 -3.55 -20.05
CA ARG A 171 -13.98 -2.69 -19.14
C ARG A 171 -14.45 -3.55 -17.98
N PRO A 172 -13.85 -3.44 -16.79
CA PRO A 172 -14.33 -4.18 -15.62
C PRO A 172 -15.83 -3.98 -15.42
N ASP A 173 -16.53 -5.07 -15.11
CA ASP A 173 -17.94 -5.00 -14.72
C ASP A 173 -18.08 -4.09 -13.48
N PRO A 174 -19.00 -3.11 -13.47
CA PRO A 174 -19.09 -2.12 -12.40
C PRO A 174 -19.56 -2.68 -11.05
N TRP A 175 -20.02 -3.93 -11.00
CA TRP A 175 -20.32 -4.64 -9.75
C TRP A 175 -19.13 -5.43 -9.19
N GLN A 176 -17.95 -5.33 -9.83
CA GLN A 176 -16.71 -5.92 -9.33
C GLN A 176 -16.20 -5.20 -8.07
N ASN A 177 -15.45 -5.94 -7.25
CA ASN A 177 -14.67 -5.39 -6.16
C ASN A 177 -13.22 -5.15 -6.58
N ALA A 178 -12.44 -4.48 -5.72
CA ALA A 178 -11.08 -4.09 -6.06
C ALA A 178 -10.13 -5.29 -6.15
N GLY A 179 -10.27 -6.29 -5.28
CA GLY A 179 -9.45 -7.51 -5.31
C GLY A 179 -9.58 -8.27 -6.64
N SER A 180 -10.80 -8.36 -7.18
CA SER A 180 -11.04 -9.00 -8.48
C SER A 180 -10.52 -8.16 -9.64
N VAL A 181 -10.74 -6.85 -9.63
CA VAL A 181 -10.23 -5.95 -10.68
C VAL A 181 -8.70 -5.90 -10.67
N ALA A 182 -8.06 -5.97 -9.49
CA ALA A 182 -6.60 -6.04 -9.38
C ALA A 182 -6.03 -7.26 -10.11
N MET A 183 -6.69 -8.42 -10.02
CA MET A 183 -6.27 -9.62 -10.76
C MET A 183 -6.53 -9.51 -12.26
N GLN A 184 -7.68 -8.94 -12.65
CA GLN A 184 -7.96 -8.66 -14.05
C GLN A 184 -6.91 -7.71 -14.64
N TYR A 185 -6.53 -6.66 -13.91
CA TYR A 185 -5.51 -5.71 -14.32
C TYR A 185 -4.12 -6.34 -14.34
N TYR A 186 -3.77 -7.14 -13.33
CA TYR A 186 -2.50 -7.87 -13.26
C TYR A 186 -2.27 -8.72 -14.50
N PHE A 187 -3.20 -9.62 -14.82
CA PHE A 187 -3.07 -10.48 -15.99
C PHE A 187 -3.19 -9.72 -17.32
N SER A 188 -3.80 -8.53 -17.33
CA SER A 188 -3.82 -7.66 -18.52
C SER A 188 -2.43 -7.18 -18.94
N LYS A 189 -1.44 -7.24 -18.05
CA LYS A 189 -0.06 -6.84 -18.38
C LYS A 189 0.74 -7.95 -19.04
N ILE A 190 0.21 -9.18 -19.05
CA ILE A 190 0.97 -10.38 -19.40
C ILE A 190 0.24 -11.23 -20.45
N TYR A 191 -1.09 -11.33 -20.38
CA TYR A 191 -1.89 -12.24 -21.19
C TYR A 191 -2.92 -11.52 -22.06
N SER A 192 -3.29 -12.17 -23.17
CA SER A 192 -4.33 -11.75 -24.11
C SER A 192 -5.29 -12.91 -24.40
N GLY A 193 -6.44 -12.61 -25.03
CA GLY A 193 -7.37 -13.59 -25.58
C GLY A 193 -7.80 -14.70 -24.61
N ILE A 194 -7.68 -15.95 -25.06
CA ILE A 194 -8.12 -17.13 -24.28
C ILE A 194 -7.28 -17.35 -23.03
N THR A 195 -5.98 -17.02 -23.05
CA THR A 195 -5.10 -17.15 -21.89
C THR A 195 -5.50 -16.16 -20.78
N TYR A 196 -5.82 -14.92 -21.16
CA TYR A 196 -6.35 -13.93 -20.22
C TYR A 196 -7.69 -14.38 -19.62
N SER A 197 -8.60 -14.85 -20.47
CA SER A 197 -9.92 -15.33 -20.07
C SER A 197 -9.84 -16.54 -19.14
N PHE A 198 -8.87 -17.44 -19.38
CA PHE A 198 -8.60 -18.58 -18.52
C PHE A 198 -8.04 -18.12 -17.17
N ALA A 199 -7.00 -17.29 -17.16
CA ALA A 199 -6.32 -16.84 -15.94
C ALA A 199 -7.25 -16.08 -14.99
N THR A 200 -8.18 -15.29 -15.53
CA THR A 200 -9.16 -14.49 -14.78
C THR A 200 -10.49 -15.21 -14.56
N GLY A 201 -10.66 -16.40 -15.11
CA GLY A 201 -11.86 -17.22 -14.95
C GLY A 201 -11.81 -18.18 -13.74
N PRO A 202 -12.89 -18.94 -13.50
CA PRO A 202 -12.98 -19.86 -12.35
C PRO A 202 -11.93 -20.98 -12.35
N SER A 203 -11.40 -21.34 -13.52
CA SER A 203 -10.37 -22.40 -13.66
C SER A 203 -8.93 -21.86 -13.62
N GLY A 204 -8.74 -20.54 -13.55
CA GLY A 204 -7.43 -19.89 -13.50
C GLY A 204 -6.93 -19.71 -12.07
N ILE A 205 -6.51 -18.48 -11.74
CA ILE A 205 -5.93 -18.15 -10.44
C ILE A 205 -6.86 -18.47 -9.26
N TYR A 206 -8.18 -18.32 -9.45
CA TYR A 206 -9.17 -18.65 -8.43
C TYR A 206 -9.05 -20.12 -8.00
N ARG A 207 -8.88 -21.04 -8.97
CA ARG A 207 -8.75 -22.46 -8.68
C ARG A 207 -7.44 -22.75 -7.97
N THR A 208 -6.33 -22.20 -8.43
CA THR A 208 -5.02 -22.36 -7.78
C THR A 208 -5.04 -21.89 -6.33
N TYR A 209 -5.61 -20.71 -6.07
CA TYR A 209 -5.78 -20.22 -4.69
C TYR A 209 -6.66 -21.18 -3.88
N SER A 210 -7.80 -21.60 -4.44
CA SER A 210 -8.76 -22.46 -3.74
C SER A 210 -8.18 -23.83 -3.39
N ASP A 211 -7.33 -24.39 -4.26
CA ASP A 211 -6.64 -25.66 -4.02
C ASP A 211 -5.58 -25.54 -2.90
N LEU A 212 -4.93 -24.38 -2.77
CA LEU A 212 -3.91 -24.15 -1.74
C LEU A 212 -4.49 -23.74 -0.39
N PHE A 213 -5.56 -22.94 -0.37
CA PHE A 213 -6.01 -22.21 0.82
C PHE A 213 -7.51 -22.35 1.11
N GLY A 214 -8.28 -23.03 0.25
CA GLY A 214 -9.75 -23.09 0.33
C GLY A 214 -10.42 -21.89 -0.36
N ASP A 215 -11.76 -21.91 -0.37
CA ASP A 215 -12.55 -20.87 -1.04
C ASP A 215 -12.29 -19.48 -0.43
N PRO A 216 -11.76 -18.50 -1.18
CA PRO A 216 -11.43 -17.19 -0.65
C PRO A 216 -12.65 -16.40 -0.17
N TRP A 217 -13.86 -16.80 -0.54
CA TRP A 217 -15.10 -16.14 -0.11
C TRP A 217 -15.66 -16.67 1.21
N THR A 218 -15.02 -17.67 1.82
CA THR A 218 -15.40 -18.11 3.17
C THR A 218 -14.91 -17.11 4.21
N GLY A 219 -15.83 -16.46 4.91
CA GLY A 219 -15.49 -15.47 5.95
C GLY A 219 -16.31 -14.19 5.82
N ASN A 220 -15.83 -13.14 6.49
CA ASN A 220 -16.40 -11.79 6.36
C ASN A 220 -15.63 -11.04 5.26
N PRO A 221 -16.22 -10.81 4.08
CA PRO A 221 -15.52 -10.18 2.95
C PRO A 221 -15.35 -8.65 3.12
N ASN A 222 -15.78 -8.09 4.24
CA ASN A 222 -15.80 -6.65 4.47
C ASN A 222 -14.57 -6.21 5.25
N LEU A 223 -13.70 -5.41 4.61
CA LEU A 223 -12.51 -4.83 5.25
C LEU A 223 -12.84 -3.68 6.19
N PHE A 224 -13.85 -2.86 5.85
CA PHE A 224 -14.17 -1.63 6.55
C PHE A 224 -15.55 -1.71 7.24
N PRO A 225 -15.68 -1.13 8.45
CA PRO A 225 -17.00 -0.85 9.00
C PRO A 225 -17.70 0.25 8.18
N GLY A 226 -19.02 0.38 8.35
CA GLY A 226 -19.74 1.56 7.90
C GLY A 226 -19.28 2.81 8.66
N SER A 227 -19.18 3.93 7.95
CA SER A 227 -18.68 5.22 8.45
C SER A 227 -17.33 5.14 9.18
N LEU A 228 -16.34 4.47 8.57
CA LEU A 228 -14.98 4.41 9.09
C LEU A 228 -14.37 5.82 9.18
N GLN A 229 -14.00 6.24 10.38
CA GLN A 229 -13.36 7.54 10.62
C GLN A 229 -11.88 7.38 10.90
N GLN A 230 -11.09 8.33 10.40
CA GLN A 230 -9.70 8.48 10.82
C GLN A 230 -9.66 8.86 12.31
N PRO A 231 -8.75 8.30 13.13
CA PRO A 231 -8.47 8.83 14.46
C PRO A 231 -7.90 10.26 14.38
N GLU A 232 -7.90 10.97 15.50
CA GLU A 232 -7.21 12.27 15.56
C GLU A 232 -5.70 12.08 15.34
N LEU A 233 -5.16 12.72 14.31
CA LEU A 233 -3.74 12.69 14.00
C LEU A 233 -3.14 14.09 14.10
N SER A 234 -1.94 14.21 14.70
CA SER A 234 -1.16 15.44 14.68
C SER A 234 -0.37 15.60 13.39
N LEU A 235 0.25 16.77 13.18
CA LEU A 235 1.36 16.89 12.23
C LEU A 235 2.56 16.05 12.72
N PRO A 236 3.46 15.60 11.81
CA PRO A 236 4.59 14.71 12.15
C PRO A 236 5.76 15.42 12.83
N PHE A 237 5.58 16.62 13.40
CA PHE A 237 6.63 17.42 14.01
C PHE A 237 6.08 18.30 15.14
N GLN A 238 6.97 18.83 15.98
CA GLN A 238 6.61 19.67 17.13
C GLN A 238 6.61 21.18 16.81
N GLY A 239 6.13 21.96 17.81
CA GLY A 239 5.86 23.39 17.74
C GLY A 239 7.09 24.25 17.43
N ASP A 240 6.78 25.51 17.10
CA ASP A 240 7.60 26.65 16.61
C ASP A 240 8.54 26.46 15.40
N HIS A 241 8.87 25.23 15.03
CA HIS A 241 9.68 24.98 13.83
C HIS A 241 8.82 24.94 12.55
N ILE A 242 9.28 25.65 11.52
CA ILE A 242 8.63 25.68 10.20
C ILE A 242 9.13 24.48 9.39
N TRP A 243 8.27 23.50 9.21
CA TRP A 243 8.52 22.37 8.33
C TRP A 243 7.95 22.64 6.95
N THR A 244 8.36 21.83 5.99
CA THR A 244 7.93 21.94 4.61
C THR A 244 7.13 20.70 4.22
N LEU A 245 5.95 20.89 3.65
CA LEU A 245 5.26 19.87 2.88
C LEU A 245 6.01 19.67 1.56
N THR A 246 6.92 18.70 1.51
CA THR A 246 7.76 18.46 0.34
C THR A 246 7.06 17.61 -0.71
N GLY A 247 6.09 16.80 -0.30
CA GLY A 247 5.31 15.94 -1.19
C GLY A 247 3.85 15.83 -0.77
N GLY A 248 2.94 16.19 -1.67
CA GLY A 248 1.50 15.92 -1.55
C GLY A 248 1.20 14.44 -1.80
N PRO A 249 -0.08 14.05 -1.92
CA PRO A 249 -0.49 12.64 -2.10
C PRO A 249 0.32 11.87 -3.14
N HIS A 250 0.96 10.77 -2.70
CA HIS A 250 1.77 9.88 -3.54
C HIS A 250 1.88 8.46 -2.95
N THR A 251 2.61 7.57 -3.63
CA THR A 251 2.69 6.13 -3.31
C THR A 251 3.03 5.85 -1.86
N GLY A 252 2.25 5.03 -1.14
CA GLY A 252 2.57 4.63 0.24
C GLY A 252 3.81 3.74 0.36
N PHE A 253 4.03 2.88 -0.63
CA PHE A 253 5.27 2.11 -0.80
C PHE A 253 5.36 1.68 -2.27
N GLY A 254 6.57 1.51 -2.82
CA GLY A 254 6.75 1.06 -4.19
C GLY A 254 6.59 2.16 -5.23
N SER A 255 5.74 1.96 -6.23
CA SER A 255 5.55 2.93 -7.32
C SER A 255 4.13 2.92 -7.89
N GLY A 256 3.58 4.11 -8.12
CA GLY A 256 2.22 4.30 -8.62
C GLY A 256 1.22 4.39 -7.47
N GLU A 257 0.06 3.77 -7.62
CA GLU A 257 -0.96 3.72 -6.58
C GLU A 257 -0.60 2.69 -5.49
N PRO A 258 -1.07 2.85 -4.25
CA PRO A 258 -1.99 3.89 -3.77
C PRO A 258 -1.32 5.22 -3.47
N PHE A 259 -1.95 6.34 -3.86
CA PHE A 259 -1.59 7.67 -3.36
C PHE A 259 -2.03 7.88 -1.91
N ALA A 260 -1.34 7.20 -0.99
CA ALA A 260 -1.65 7.08 0.44
C ALA A 260 -0.71 7.86 1.36
N ALA A 261 0.30 8.54 0.82
CA ALA A 261 1.35 9.19 1.61
C ALA A 261 1.47 10.70 1.43
N LEU A 262 2.14 11.31 2.40
CA LEU A 262 2.59 12.70 2.43
C LEU A 262 4.03 12.76 2.92
N ASP A 263 4.82 13.71 2.40
CA ASP A 263 6.21 13.92 2.81
C ASP A 263 6.38 15.28 3.48
N PHE A 264 7.09 15.28 4.61
CA PHE A 264 7.45 16.48 5.34
C PHE A 264 8.96 16.53 5.60
N ALA A 265 9.58 17.69 5.40
CA ALA A 265 10.99 17.90 5.67
C ALA A 265 11.22 18.95 6.76
N PRO A 266 12.23 18.76 7.62
CA PRO A 266 12.64 19.78 8.58
C PRO A 266 13.30 20.97 7.89
N PRO A 267 13.42 22.12 8.57
CA PRO A 267 14.12 23.29 8.06
C PRO A 267 15.55 22.95 7.58
N SER A 268 15.96 23.54 6.45
CA SER A 268 17.31 23.35 5.92
C SER A 268 17.76 24.52 5.06
N ASP A 269 19.06 24.81 5.08
CA ASP A 269 19.72 25.77 4.19
C ASP A 269 20.26 25.12 2.90
N ARG A 270 20.12 23.80 2.76
CA ARG A 270 20.64 22.99 1.65
C ARG A 270 19.64 21.96 1.16
N SER A 271 19.67 21.70 -0.14
CA SER A 271 18.91 20.62 -0.77
C SER A 271 19.59 19.26 -0.59
N GLY A 272 18.82 18.18 -0.70
CA GLY A 272 19.32 16.81 -0.70
C GLY A 272 19.47 16.23 0.70
N CYS A 273 20.35 15.24 0.84
CA CYS A 273 20.50 14.52 2.09
C CYS A 273 21.32 15.29 3.14
N PHE A 274 20.80 15.42 4.34
CA PHE A 274 21.47 16.02 5.50
C PHE A 274 21.02 15.38 6.82
N ILE A 275 21.82 15.58 7.87
CA ILE A 275 21.45 15.17 9.22
C ILE A 275 20.70 16.36 9.85
N PRO A 276 19.43 16.21 10.26
CA PRO A 276 18.66 17.29 10.86
C PRO A 276 19.23 17.71 12.24
N HIS A 277 18.83 18.88 12.73
CA HIS A 277 19.17 19.29 14.10
C HIS A 277 18.52 18.34 15.13
N GLU A 278 19.07 18.23 16.33
CA GLU A 278 18.55 17.33 17.37
C GLU A 278 17.12 17.65 17.83
N SER A 279 16.66 18.89 17.62
CA SER A 279 15.27 19.31 17.87
C SER A 279 14.33 19.12 16.67
N ASP A 280 14.84 18.74 15.49
CA ASP A 280 14.07 18.52 14.26
C ASP A 280 13.74 17.03 14.06
N PHE A 281 13.16 16.40 15.08
CA PHE A 281 12.69 15.01 15.03
C PHE A 281 11.24 14.92 14.54
N ALA A 282 10.94 13.80 13.87
CA ALA A 282 9.56 13.44 13.56
C ALA A 282 8.87 12.88 14.81
N THR A 283 7.55 13.05 14.88
CA THR A 283 6.73 12.63 16.04
C THR A 283 5.73 11.53 15.72
N ALA A 284 5.30 10.82 16.77
CA ALA A 284 4.15 9.95 16.71
C ALA A 284 2.87 10.77 16.44
N LEU A 285 2.14 10.45 15.36
CA LEU A 285 0.93 11.16 14.94
C LEU A 285 -0.23 10.92 15.90
N ALA A 286 -0.21 9.80 16.63
CA ALA A 286 -1.20 9.36 17.58
C ALA A 286 -0.56 8.45 18.63
N ASP A 287 -1.32 8.09 19.66
CA ASP A 287 -0.90 7.10 20.66
C ASP A 287 -0.83 5.71 20.03
N GLY A 288 0.25 4.97 20.26
CA GLY A 288 0.38 3.63 19.66
C GLY A 288 1.54 2.79 20.18
N LEU A 289 1.63 1.57 19.68
CA LEU A 289 2.70 0.59 19.91
C LEU A 289 3.54 0.44 18.64
N VAL A 290 4.85 0.57 18.76
CA VAL A 290 5.75 0.29 17.63
C VAL A 290 5.85 -1.22 17.44
N VAL A 291 5.28 -1.73 16.35
CA VAL A 291 5.22 -3.19 16.05
C VAL A 291 6.21 -3.62 14.98
N ARG A 292 6.75 -2.67 14.21
CA ARG A 292 7.86 -2.87 13.27
C ARG A 292 8.74 -1.64 13.25
N SER A 293 10.06 -1.82 13.19
CA SER A 293 11.03 -0.73 13.06
C SER A 293 12.34 -1.26 12.46
N ASP A 294 12.51 -1.11 11.15
CA ASP A 294 13.74 -1.47 10.46
C ASP A 294 13.94 -0.70 9.15
N VAL A 295 14.83 -1.18 8.27
CA VAL A 295 15.16 -0.57 6.97
C VAL A 295 13.97 -0.55 5.99
N THR A 296 12.86 -1.17 6.35
CA THR A 296 11.61 -1.16 5.58
C THR A 296 10.61 -0.17 6.16
N GLY A 297 11.03 0.66 7.12
CA GLY A 297 10.20 1.64 7.82
C GLY A 297 9.75 1.19 9.20
N LEU A 298 8.89 2.01 9.79
CA LEU A 298 8.33 1.84 11.13
C LEU A 298 6.80 1.79 11.05
N ALA A 299 6.18 0.86 11.79
CA ALA A 299 4.73 0.75 11.91
C ALA A 299 4.30 1.01 13.36
N LEU A 300 3.45 2.02 13.54
CA LEU A 300 2.83 2.40 14.80
C LEU A 300 1.38 1.91 14.81
N ASP A 301 1.12 0.87 15.58
CA ASP A 301 -0.18 0.24 15.78
C ASP A 301 -0.98 1.03 16.84
N LEU A 302 -2.16 1.54 16.47
CA LEU A 302 -2.95 2.41 17.33
C LEU A 302 -3.87 1.67 18.30
N ASP A 303 -4.26 0.42 17.99
CA ASP A 303 -5.08 -0.38 18.92
C ASP A 303 -4.24 -1.25 19.86
N LYS A 304 -2.93 -1.32 19.59
CA LYS A 304 -1.89 -1.91 20.46
C LYS A 304 -2.07 -3.43 20.63
N ASP A 305 -2.70 -4.10 19.67
CA ASP A 305 -2.82 -5.56 19.64
C ASP A 305 -1.52 -6.25 19.19
N GLY A 306 -0.54 -5.48 18.71
CA GLY A 306 0.77 -5.97 18.30
C GLY A 306 0.85 -6.37 16.83
N ASN A 307 -0.15 -6.05 16.01
CA ASN A 307 -0.26 -6.56 14.65
C ASN A 307 -0.59 -5.47 13.61
N GLU A 308 0.37 -5.18 12.71
CA GLU A 308 0.19 -4.11 11.72
C GLU A 308 -0.83 -4.40 10.58
N ARG A 309 -1.58 -5.51 10.70
CA ARG A 309 -2.60 -5.98 9.76
C ARG A 309 -4.03 -5.73 10.26
N THR A 310 -4.19 -5.30 11.50
CA THR A 310 -5.46 -5.02 12.17
C THR A 310 -5.53 -3.55 12.56
N GLY A 311 -6.76 -3.04 12.72
CA GLY A 311 -6.98 -1.69 13.23
C GLY A 311 -6.36 -0.60 12.36
N TRP A 312 -6.13 0.56 12.98
CA TRP A 312 -5.41 1.66 12.37
C TRP A 312 -3.91 1.54 12.63
N VAL A 313 -3.11 1.69 11.58
CA VAL A 313 -1.65 1.69 11.66
C VAL A 313 -1.10 2.90 10.93
N ILE A 314 -0.21 3.66 11.57
CA ILE A 314 0.56 4.72 10.92
C ILE A 314 1.92 4.16 10.52
N TYR A 315 2.28 4.35 9.25
CA TYR A 315 3.55 3.90 8.70
C TYR A 315 4.45 5.10 8.44
N TYR A 316 5.71 4.97 8.84
CA TYR A 316 6.76 5.96 8.68
C TYR A 316 7.91 5.37 7.88
N LEU A 317 8.35 6.10 6.86
CA LEU A 317 9.53 5.79 6.08
C LEU A 317 10.52 6.97 6.10
N HIS A 318 11.75 6.69 5.69
CA HIS A 318 12.87 7.63 5.69
C HIS A 318 13.26 8.13 7.07
N LEU A 319 13.11 7.31 8.10
CA LEU A 319 13.67 7.57 9.43
C LEU A 319 15.07 6.96 9.57
N ALA A 320 16.01 7.73 10.12
CA ALA A 320 17.38 7.28 10.39
C ALA A 320 17.38 6.08 11.35
N ALA A 321 18.28 5.11 11.15
CA ALA A 321 18.40 3.97 12.07
C ALA A 321 18.75 4.41 13.50
N VAL A 322 19.54 5.49 13.63
CA VAL A 322 19.86 6.10 14.92
C VAL A 322 18.70 6.97 15.38
N GLY A 323 18.20 6.70 16.59
CA GLY A 323 17.12 7.48 17.21
C GLY A 323 15.71 7.09 16.77
N ARG A 324 15.54 6.19 15.78
CA ARG A 324 14.23 5.61 15.45
C ARG A 324 13.72 4.73 16.59
N ALA A 325 12.44 4.90 16.94
CA ALA A 325 11.83 4.18 18.03
C ALA A 325 11.92 2.65 17.82
N PRO A 326 12.28 1.87 18.85
CA PRO A 326 12.43 0.42 18.75
C PRO A 326 11.08 -0.29 18.82
N VAL A 327 11.01 -1.51 18.28
CA VAL A 327 9.85 -2.40 18.44
C VAL A 327 9.56 -2.62 19.94
N GLY A 328 8.29 -2.54 20.32
CA GLY A 328 7.81 -2.63 21.70
C GLY A 328 7.71 -1.28 22.42
N ALA A 329 8.20 -0.18 21.84
CA ALA A 329 7.98 1.16 22.40
C ALA A 329 6.50 1.54 22.31
N THR A 330 5.91 1.97 23.42
CA THR A 330 4.61 2.64 23.43
C THR A 330 4.84 4.14 23.41
N LEU A 331 4.27 4.83 22.43
CA LEU A 331 4.42 6.26 22.25
C LEU A 331 3.07 6.96 22.43
N SER A 332 3.10 8.15 23.00
CA SER A 332 1.99 9.10 23.02
C SER A 332 2.08 10.04 21.82
N ARG A 333 0.95 10.58 21.36
CA ARG A 333 0.88 11.59 20.31
C ARG A 333 1.85 12.74 20.60
N GLY A 334 2.70 13.07 19.64
CA GLY A 334 3.71 14.12 19.73
C GLY A 334 5.07 13.66 20.28
N GLU A 335 5.21 12.45 20.83
CA GLU A 335 6.52 11.96 21.27
C GLU A 335 7.47 11.69 20.09
N PRO A 336 8.80 11.85 20.27
CA PRO A 336 9.76 11.55 19.21
C PRO A 336 9.66 10.11 18.72
N ILE A 337 9.55 9.92 17.40
CA ILE A 337 9.51 8.59 16.77
C ILE A 337 10.77 8.29 15.94
N GLY A 338 11.51 9.32 15.54
CA GLY A 338 12.79 9.20 14.86
C GLY A 338 13.20 10.48 14.15
N TYR A 339 14.38 10.48 13.54
CA TYR A 339 14.87 11.61 12.76
C TYR A 339 14.59 11.40 11.26
N PRO A 340 14.04 12.40 10.55
CA PRO A 340 13.99 12.41 9.09
C PRO A 340 15.38 12.11 8.48
N SER A 341 15.42 11.41 7.36
CA SER A 341 16.66 10.93 6.75
C SER A 341 16.48 10.60 5.26
N CYS A 342 17.52 10.04 4.63
CA CYS A 342 17.44 9.44 3.30
C CYS A 342 17.68 7.93 3.34
N GLU A 343 17.66 7.35 4.55
CA GLU A 343 17.77 5.92 4.74
C GLU A 343 16.49 5.23 4.28
N SER A 344 16.60 3.92 3.98
CA SER A 344 15.45 3.04 3.69
C SER A 344 14.71 3.41 2.38
N GLY A 345 15.00 2.73 1.27
CA GLY A 345 14.32 2.95 0.00
C GLY A 345 14.92 4.07 -0.87
N HIS A 346 14.13 4.60 -1.81
CA HIS A 346 14.54 5.69 -2.68
C HIS A 346 14.14 7.04 -2.07
N SER A 347 15.10 7.94 -1.89
CA SER A 347 14.87 9.28 -1.37
C SER A 347 15.76 10.30 -2.09
N THR A 348 15.20 11.46 -2.41
CA THR A 348 15.91 12.60 -3.02
C THR A 348 16.50 13.56 -1.97
N GLY A 349 16.09 13.45 -0.71
CA GLY A 349 16.54 14.32 0.38
C GLY A 349 15.96 13.96 1.75
N THR A 350 16.40 14.65 2.80
CA THR A 350 15.98 14.37 4.18
C THR A 350 14.52 14.75 4.40
N HIS A 351 13.67 13.76 4.63
CA HIS A 351 12.24 13.95 4.93
C HIS A 351 11.72 12.77 5.76
N VAL A 352 10.51 12.93 6.30
CA VAL A 352 9.69 11.83 6.81
C VAL A 352 8.54 11.60 5.85
N HIS A 353 8.39 10.35 5.44
CA HIS A 353 7.27 9.89 4.62
C HIS A 353 6.25 9.23 5.54
N ILE A 354 5.01 9.72 5.54
CA ILE A 354 3.94 9.18 6.37
C ILE A 354 2.79 8.65 5.52
N SER A 355 2.26 7.50 5.90
CA SER A 355 1.03 6.94 5.35
C SER A 355 0.29 6.16 6.43
N ARG A 356 -0.92 5.68 6.11
CA ARG A 356 -1.74 4.94 7.07
C ARG A 356 -2.49 3.79 6.42
N LYS A 357 -2.70 2.76 7.23
CA LYS A 357 -3.47 1.56 6.88
C LYS A 357 -4.64 1.40 7.82
N TYR A 358 -5.72 0.80 7.33
CA TYR A 358 -6.76 0.21 8.16
C TYR A 358 -6.98 -1.24 7.77
N ASN A 359 -6.85 -2.18 8.72
CA ASN A 359 -6.94 -3.63 8.45
C ASN A 359 -6.02 -4.07 7.29
N GLY A 360 -4.83 -3.49 7.22
CA GLY A 360 -3.86 -3.72 6.15
C GLY A 360 -4.12 -2.94 4.84
N GLU A 361 -5.31 -2.39 4.59
CA GLU A 361 -5.55 -1.62 3.36
C GLU A 361 -4.93 -0.23 3.52
N TRP A 362 -4.09 0.19 2.57
CA TRP A 362 -3.59 1.57 2.52
C TRP A 362 -4.77 2.53 2.31
N ILE A 363 -4.88 3.53 3.17
CA ILE A 363 -5.92 4.55 3.04
C ILE A 363 -5.37 5.70 2.22
N LEU A 364 -6.07 6.05 1.13
CA LEU A 364 -5.67 7.14 0.26
C LEU A 364 -5.55 8.45 1.05
N ALA A 365 -4.54 9.26 0.70
CA ALA A 365 -4.28 10.52 1.35
C ALA A 365 -5.37 11.56 1.04
N ASP A 366 -6.10 11.38 -0.06
CA ASP A 366 -7.26 12.18 -0.44
C ASP A 366 -8.42 11.25 -0.81
N GLY A 367 -9.65 11.68 -0.53
CA GLY A 367 -10.88 10.94 -0.77
C GLY A 367 -11.81 10.92 0.45
N PRO A 368 -12.78 9.99 0.49
CA PRO A 368 -13.79 9.93 1.56
C PRO A 368 -13.22 9.71 2.96
N ILE A 369 -12.03 9.12 3.07
CA ILE A 369 -11.28 9.00 4.32
C ILE A 369 -9.89 9.62 4.08
N GLY A 370 -9.81 10.84 3.57
CA GLY A 370 -8.56 11.57 3.33
C GLY A 370 -7.79 11.87 4.61
N PHE A 371 -6.52 12.29 4.48
CA PHE A 371 -5.70 12.67 5.64
C PHE A 371 -6.28 13.93 6.27
N ASP A 372 -6.47 13.88 7.58
CA ASP A 372 -6.72 15.05 8.43
C ASP A 372 -5.63 15.11 9.51
N LEU A 373 -4.76 16.12 9.44
CA LEU A 373 -3.67 16.31 10.40
C LEU A 373 -3.94 17.57 11.24
N ASN A 374 -4.62 17.44 12.37
CA ASN A 374 -5.09 18.56 13.19
C ASN A 374 -5.91 19.61 12.39
N GLY A 375 -6.83 19.13 11.56
CA GLY A 375 -7.70 19.92 10.68
C GLY A 375 -7.07 20.31 9.34
N TRP A 376 -5.81 19.92 9.07
CA TRP A 376 -5.20 20.02 7.75
C TRP A 376 -5.65 18.86 6.87
N ALA A 377 -6.64 19.11 6.02
CA ALA A 377 -7.14 18.15 5.06
C ALA A 377 -6.24 18.09 3.82
N ALA A 378 -5.85 16.89 3.41
CA ALA A 378 -5.03 16.68 2.22
C ALA A 378 -5.85 16.57 0.94
N HIS A 379 -5.31 17.13 -0.14
CA HIS A 379 -5.90 17.10 -1.48
C HIS A 379 -4.85 16.68 -2.50
N ARG A 380 -5.20 15.73 -3.36
CA ARG A 380 -4.29 15.25 -4.40
C ARG A 380 -4.11 16.28 -5.50
N GLY A 381 -2.89 16.39 -6.01
CA GLY A 381 -2.61 17.14 -7.21
C GLY A 381 -2.89 16.33 -8.49
N ALA A 382 -2.59 16.96 -9.62
CA ALA A 382 -2.74 16.35 -10.94
C ALA A 382 -1.75 15.20 -11.21
N GLN A 383 -0.67 15.10 -10.43
CA GLN A 383 0.41 14.12 -10.54
C GLN A 383 0.84 13.71 -9.12
N PRO A 384 1.48 12.54 -8.93
CA PRO A 384 2.05 12.18 -7.63
C PRO A 384 2.98 13.28 -7.11
N TYR A 385 3.06 13.42 -5.78
CA TYR A 385 3.82 14.43 -5.04
C TYR A 385 3.30 15.87 -5.17
N LEU A 386 2.41 16.15 -6.13
CA LEU A 386 1.69 17.41 -6.17
C LEU A 386 0.46 17.32 -5.27
N GLY A 387 0.05 18.44 -4.70
CA GLY A 387 -1.14 18.52 -3.86
C GLY A 387 -1.07 19.64 -2.85
N THR A 388 -2.07 19.69 -1.98
CA THR A 388 -2.18 20.72 -0.95
C THR A 388 -2.66 20.16 0.37
N LEU A 389 -2.35 20.85 1.47
CA LEU A 389 -3.08 20.75 2.73
C LEU A 389 -3.92 22.02 2.92
N THR A 390 -5.16 21.87 3.40
CA THR A 390 -6.04 23.02 3.69
C THR A 390 -6.60 22.99 5.09
N LYS A 391 -6.63 24.14 5.78
CA LYS A 391 -7.24 24.30 7.10
C LYS A 391 -7.82 25.71 7.24
N GLY A 392 -9.11 25.83 7.57
CA GLY A 392 -9.73 27.13 7.91
C GLY A 392 -9.53 28.26 6.88
N GLY A 393 -9.45 27.93 5.59
CA GLY A 393 -9.18 28.89 4.50
C GLY A 393 -7.70 29.08 4.14
N LEU A 394 -6.78 28.50 4.91
CA LEU A 394 -5.36 28.42 4.56
C LEU A 394 -5.10 27.27 3.59
N THR A 395 -4.06 27.42 2.77
CA THR A 395 -3.60 26.40 1.83
C THR A 395 -2.09 26.34 1.84
N VAL A 396 -1.55 25.16 2.07
CA VAL A 396 -0.13 24.82 1.93
C VAL A 396 0.01 23.96 0.67
N THR A 397 0.88 24.34 -0.26
CA THR A 397 1.09 23.62 -1.52
C THR A 397 2.40 22.87 -1.49
N ALA A 398 2.36 21.57 -1.82
CA ALA A 398 3.56 20.75 -1.78
C ALA A 398 4.64 21.25 -2.76
N CYS A 399 5.89 21.33 -2.30
CA CYS A 399 7.03 21.64 -3.14
C CYS A 399 8.34 21.13 -2.54
N GLU A 400 9.17 20.45 -3.33
CA GLU A 400 10.57 20.15 -2.96
C GLU A 400 11.43 21.42 -2.81
N CYS A 401 10.97 22.56 -3.36
CA CYS A 401 11.66 23.84 -3.35
C CYS A 401 11.61 24.58 -2.00
N SER A 402 10.79 24.12 -1.04
CA SER A 402 10.70 24.70 0.30
C SER A 402 10.35 26.19 0.32
N ASP A 403 9.50 26.63 -0.62
CA ASP A 403 9.05 28.01 -0.70
C ASP A 403 8.04 28.35 0.42
N LYS A 404 7.72 29.63 0.56
CA LYS A 404 6.77 30.11 1.59
C LYS A 404 5.37 29.48 1.50
N TYR A 405 4.98 28.91 0.37
CA TYR A 405 3.66 28.29 0.17
C TYR A 405 3.65 26.82 0.59
N SER A 406 4.82 26.20 0.66
CA SER A 406 5.01 24.83 1.15
C SER A 406 5.29 24.73 2.66
N GLN A 407 5.50 25.86 3.32
CA GLN A 407 5.78 25.95 4.75
C GLN A 407 4.54 25.74 5.62
N ILE A 408 4.71 24.96 6.69
CA ILE A 408 3.67 24.60 7.64
C ILE A 408 4.25 24.53 9.06
N TRP A 409 3.52 25.04 10.04
CA TRP A 409 3.86 24.97 11.47
C TRP A 409 2.58 24.85 12.30
N LEU A 410 2.69 24.35 13.53
CA LEU A 410 1.51 24.06 14.36
C LEU A 410 0.64 25.29 14.68
N GLY A 411 1.25 26.46 14.86
CA GLY A 411 0.55 27.73 15.11
C GLY A 411 -0.07 28.38 13.86
N MET A 412 -0.01 27.72 12.70
CA MET A 412 -0.66 28.20 11.49
C MET A 412 -2.18 27.95 11.62
N ALA A 413 -2.94 29.03 11.85
CA ALA A 413 -4.38 29.05 12.15
C ALA A 413 -4.80 28.74 13.61
N GLU A 414 -4.07 29.24 14.61
CA GLU A 414 -4.70 29.68 15.88
C GLU A 414 -5.28 31.10 15.77
#